data_AF-A0A401U2E7-F1
#
_entry.id   AF-A0A401U2E7-F1
#
_cell.length_a   1.000
_cell.length_b   1.000
_cell.length_c   1.000
_cell.angle_alpha   90.00
_cell.angle_beta   90.00
_cell.angle_gamma   90.00
#
_symmetry.space_group_name_H-M   'P 1'
#
loop_
_entity.id
_entity.type
_entity.pdbx_description
1 polymer ?
#
loop_
_entity_poly.entity_id
_entity_poly.type
_entity_poly.pdbx_seq_one_letter_code
_entity_poly.pdbx_strand_id
1 'polypeptide(L)'
;GANNVLTLAPGSSIQGLVFGSGNDTIQLGGIGGNAVFDLSSIGAAKQYRGFSAFDVVGATWTVTGTYGQTNSWAVNAGTLNVSGDLSAAANLSVASGGTLMGAGTVGTTRVSSGGVFAPGNGAPGTSMTVSGNLLLDPGAIYQVQVNPSAASSATVSGTATIGGAIVNAVYVPGRYISK
;
A
#
# COMPACT_ATOMS: atom_id res chain seq x y z
N GLY A 1 -8.40 -25.66 -8.33
CA GLY A 1 -8.38 -25.91 -6.88
C GLY A 1 -8.56 -24.58 -6.17
N ALA A 2 -8.87 -24.56 -4.88
CA ALA A 2 -8.99 -23.31 -4.11
C ALA A 2 -7.83 -23.19 -3.11
N ASN A 3 -7.56 -21.97 -2.62
CA ASN A 3 -6.51 -21.63 -1.67
C ASN A 3 -5.09 -21.76 -2.22
N ASN A 4 -4.91 -21.57 -3.53
CA ASN A 4 -3.59 -21.51 -4.14
C ASN A 4 -3.00 -20.11 -3.98
N VAL A 5 -1.67 -20.06 -3.94
CA VAL A 5 -0.92 -18.81 -3.82
C VAL A 5 0.00 -18.68 -5.03
N LEU A 6 -0.15 -17.59 -5.78
CA LEU A 6 0.83 -17.16 -6.78
C LEU A 6 1.68 -16.05 -6.20
N THR A 7 2.95 -16.32 -5.93
CA THR A 7 3.90 -15.29 -5.50
C THR A 7 4.69 -14.75 -6.69
N LEU A 8 4.59 -13.44 -6.92
CA LEU A 8 5.44 -12.70 -7.85
C LEU A 8 6.62 -12.11 -7.08
N ALA A 9 7.83 -12.24 -7.61
CA ALA A 9 9.02 -11.57 -7.10
C ALA A 9 9.51 -10.50 -8.10
N PRO A 10 10.34 -9.51 -7.70
CA PRO A 10 10.92 -8.57 -8.64
C PRO A 10 11.59 -9.26 -9.83
N GLY A 11 11.32 -8.76 -11.03
CA GLY A 11 11.75 -9.37 -12.30
C GLY A 11 10.85 -10.49 -12.83
N SER A 12 9.82 -10.91 -12.09
CA SER A 12 8.83 -11.87 -12.59
C SER A 12 8.06 -11.28 -13.77
N SER A 13 7.95 -12.05 -14.85
CA SER A 13 7.12 -11.74 -16.00
C SER A 13 6.36 -12.99 -16.40
N ILE A 14 5.02 -12.92 -16.38
CA ILE A 14 4.17 -13.99 -16.89
C ILE A 14 3.65 -13.54 -18.25
N GLN A 15 3.84 -14.40 -19.26
CA GLN A 15 3.21 -14.23 -20.56
C GLN A 15 1.91 -15.04 -20.59
N GLY A 16 0.81 -14.40 -20.98
CA GLY A 16 -0.50 -15.04 -21.05
C GLY A 16 -1.34 -14.92 -19.78
N LEU A 17 -2.45 -15.65 -19.76
CA LEU A 17 -3.48 -15.55 -18.73
C LEU A 17 -3.11 -16.37 -17.48
N VAL A 18 -3.46 -15.81 -16.32
CA VAL A 18 -3.33 -16.46 -15.02
C VAL A 18 -4.72 -16.62 -14.43
N PHE A 19 -5.11 -17.87 -14.20
CA PHE A 19 -6.43 -18.22 -13.67
C PHE A 19 -6.31 -18.68 -12.22
N GLY A 20 -6.93 -17.93 -11.32
CA GLY A 20 -7.33 -18.38 -9.99
C GLY A 20 -8.78 -18.87 -10.00
N SER A 21 -9.14 -19.65 -8.98
CA SER A 21 -10.52 -20.08 -8.74
C SER A 21 -10.81 -20.23 -7.26
N GLY A 22 -11.94 -19.75 -6.80
CA GLY A 22 -12.28 -19.77 -5.37
C GLY A 22 -11.39 -18.80 -4.58
N ASN A 23 -10.79 -19.29 -3.50
CA ASN A 23 -10.06 -18.47 -2.52
C ASN A 23 -8.57 -18.32 -2.84
N ASP A 24 -8.24 -18.08 -4.10
CA ASP A 24 -6.83 -17.98 -4.54
C ASP A 24 -6.27 -16.57 -4.32
N THR A 25 -4.96 -16.51 -4.03
CA THR A 25 -4.25 -15.28 -3.66
C THR A 25 -3.14 -14.95 -4.66
N ILE A 26 -3.03 -13.67 -5.05
CA ILE A 26 -1.80 -13.12 -5.63
C ILE A 26 -0.98 -12.49 -4.51
N GLN A 27 0.28 -12.88 -4.40
CA GLN A 27 1.21 -12.28 -3.46
C GLN A 27 2.33 -11.56 -4.20
N LEU A 28 2.54 -10.30 -3.85
CA LEU A 28 3.69 -9.52 -4.24
C LEU A 28 4.78 -9.71 -3.17
N GLY A 29 5.81 -10.48 -3.50
CA GLY A 29 6.85 -10.89 -2.57
C GLY A 29 8.26 -10.60 -3.09
N GLY A 30 9.24 -11.34 -2.58
CA GLY A 30 10.65 -11.22 -2.94
C GLY A 30 11.55 -10.83 -1.76
N ILE A 31 12.84 -11.15 -1.87
CA ILE A 31 13.87 -10.82 -0.87
C ILE A 31 14.57 -9.55 -1.34
N GLY A 32 13.98 -8.39 -1.01
CA GLY A 32 14.49 -7.08 -1.44
C GLY A 32 14.25 -6.77 -2.92
N GLY A 33 14.71 -5.58 -3.35
CA GLY A 33 14.52 -5.07 -4.70
C GLY A 33 13.19 -4.31 -4.90
N ASN A 34 13.04 -3.77 -6.11
CA ASN A 34 11.90 -2.94 -6.50
C ASN A 34 11.22 -3.53 -7.73
N ALA A 35 9.89 -3.56 -7.71
CA ALA A 35 9.10 -4.03 -8.84
C ALA A 35 7.88 -3.13 -9.06
N VAL A 36 7.36 -3.16 -10.29
CA VAL A 36 6.14 -2.45 -10.67
C VAL A 36 5.06 -3.48 -10.98
N PHE A 37 3.86 -3.25 -10.48
CA PHE A 37 2.68 -4.06 -10.79
C PHE A 37 1.54 -3.15 -11.25
N ASP A 38 1.01 -3.42 -12.45
CA ASP A 38 -0.14 -2.68 -12.97
C ASP A 38 -1.44 -3.28 -12.45
N LEU A 39 -2.17 -2.53 -11.61
CA LEU A 39 -3.45 -2.94 -11.05
C LEU A 39 -4.52 -3.17 -12.12
N SER A 40 -4.40 -2.52 -13.28
CA SER A 40 -5.34 -2.66 -14.39
C SER A 40 -5.28 -4.04 -15.07
N SER A 41 -4.24 -4.83 -14.75
CA SER A 41 -4.07 -6.21 -15.19
C SER A 41 -4.93 -7.22 -14.42
N ILE A 42 -5.65 -6.79 -13.37
CA ILE A 42 -6.55 -7.63 -12.57
C ILE A 42 -8.01 -7.44 -13.01
N GLY A 43 -8.71 -8.55 -13.26
CA GLY A 43 -10.16 -8.57 -13.53
C GLY A 43 -10.56 -9.66 -14.51
N ALA A 44 -11.87 -9.94 -14.62
CA ALA A 44 -12.40 -11.09 -15.37
C ALA A 44 -11.94 -11.21 -16.83
N ALA A 45 -11.65 -10.07 -17.49
CA ALA A 45 -11.17 -10.01 -18.88
C ALA A 45 -9.67 -9.64 -18.99
N LYS A 46 -8.94 -9.57 -17.88
CA LYS A 46 -7.55 -9.09 -17.83
C LYS A 46 -6.56 -10.25 -17.73
N GLN A 47 -5.30 -9.98 -17.38
CA GLN A 47 -4.28 -11.02 -17.27
C GLN A 47 -4.54 -11.94 -16.07
N TYR A 48 -4.78 -11.33 -14.90
CA TYR A 48 -5.00 -12.05 -13.64
C TYR A 48 -6.49 -12.12 -13.32
N ARG A 49 -7.04 -13.34 -13.27
CA ARG A 49 -8.48 -13.59 -13.20
C ARG A 49 -8.83 -14.51 -12.03
N GLY A 50 -9.99 -14.27 -11.41
CA GLY A 50 -10.57 -15.20 -10.43
C GLY A 50 -9.85 -15.28 -9.08
N PHE A 51 -8.94 -14.34 -8.80
CA PHE A 51 -8.30 -14.20 -7.49
C PHE A 51 -9.20 -13.42 -6.54
N SER A 52 -9.19 -13.81 -5.26
CA SER A 52 -10.05 -13.21 -4.23
C SER A 52 -9.28 -12.45 -3.14
N ALA A 53 -7.96 -12.59 -3.11
CA ALA A 53 -7.08 -11.95 -2.12
C ALA A 53 -5.77 -11.49 -2.77
N PHE A 54 -5.21 -10.40 -2.22
CA PHE A 54 -4.00 -9.77 -2.73
C PHE A 54 -3.13 -9.35 -1.55
N ASP A 55 -1.92 -9.88 -1.49
CA ASP A 55 -0.99 -9.56 -0.41
C ASP A 55 0.30 -8.93 -0.91
N VAL A 56 0.93 -8.12 -0.07
CA VAL A 56 2.35 -7.80 -0.15
C VAL A 56 3.06 -8.48 1.02
N VAL A 57 4.04 -9.31 0.72
CA VAL A 57 4.76 -10.16 1.69
C VAL A 57 6.26 -9.91 1.69
N GLY A 58 6.76 -9.00 0.86
CA GLY A 58 8.19 -8.68 0.78
C GLY A 58 8.52 -7.72 -0.36
N ALA A 59 9.78 -7.31 -0.42
CA ALA A 59 10.32 -6.32 -1.37
C ALA A 59 9.56 -4.97 -1.37
N THR A 60 9.88 -4.10 -2.33
CA THR A 60 9.14 -2.87 -2.58
C THR A 60 8.37 -2.99 -3.89
N TRP A 61 7.05 -2.95 -3.80
CA TRP A 61 6.15 -3.02 -4.95
C TRP A 61 5.49 -1.67 -5.19
N THR A 62 5.80 -1.07 -6.34
CA THR A 62 5.08 0.11 -6.82
C THR A 62 3.88 -0.34 -7.63
N VAL A 63 2.68 0.01 -7.17
CA VAL A 63 1.45 -0.28 -7.92
C VAL A 63 1.02 0.94 -8.72
N THR A 64 0.74 0.72 -10.00
CA THR A 64 0.27 1.72 -10.98
C THR A 64 -1.11 1.34 -11.51
N GLY A 65 -1.73 2.22 -12.32
CA GLY A 65 -3.05 1.94 -12.91
C GLY A 65 -4.17 1.96 -11.87
N THR A 66 -5.35 1.47 -12.26
CA THR A 66 -6.54 1.46 -11.39
C THR A 66 -6.96 0.04 -11.09
N TYR A 67 -7.10 -0.28 -9.81
CA TYR A 67 -7.70 -1.51 -9.34
C TYR A 67 -9.22 -1.41 -9.44
N GLY A 68 -9.80 -2.16 -10.38
CA GLY A 68 -11.25 -2.12 -10.65
C GLY A 68 -12.07 -3.16 -9.90
N GLN A 69 -11.50 -3.83 -8.89
CA GLN A 69 -12.18 -4.88 -8.11
C GLN A 69 -12.42 -4.42 -6.67
N THR A 70 -13.22 -5.17 -5.92
CA THR A 70 -13.56 -4.85 -4.53
C THR A 70 -12.87 -5.73 -3.51
N ASN A 71 -12.14 -6.77 -3.93
CA ASN A 71 -11.43 -7.65 -3.02
C ASN A 71 -10.37 -6.90 -2.22
N SER A 72 -10.20 -7.30 -0.96
CA SER A 72 -9.29 -6.67 -0.02
C SER A 72 -7.82 -6.88 -0.39
N TRP A 73 -7.00 -5.94 0.08
CA TRP A 73 -5.54 -6.00 0.01
C TRP A 73 -4.92 -6.03 1.42
N ALA A 74 -3.81 -6.73 1.57
CA ALA A 74 -3.05 -6.78 2.82
C ALA A 74 -1.55 -6.55 2.58
N VAL A 75 -0.96 -5.61 3.30
CA VAL A 75 0.50 -5.40 3.35
C VAL A 75 1.00 -6.11 4.61
N ASN A 76 1.35 -7.39 4.46
CA ASN A 76 1.79 -8.25 5.55
C ASN A 76 3.27 -8.06 5.87
N ALA A 77 4.08 -7.70 4.89
CA ALA A 77 5.47 -7.31 5.04
C ALA A 77 5.96 -6.51 3.81
N GLY A 78 7.16 -5.94 3.89
CA GLY A 78 7.74 -5.17 2.79
C GLY A 78 7.05 -3.82 2.59
N THR A 79 7.02 -3.32 1.35
CA THR A 79 6.49 -1.99 1.05
C THR A 79 5.56 -2.03 -0.15
N LEU A 80 4.33 -1.51 0.04
CA LEU A 80 3.42 -1.16 -1.03
C LEU A 80 3.51 0.35 -1.30
N ASN A 81 4.07 0.73 -2.44
CA ASN A 81 4.12 2.10 -2.92
C ASN A 81 2.98 2.35 -3.93
N VAL A 82 1.90 3.00 -3.49
CA VAL A 82 0.73 3.27 -4.33
C VAL A 82 0.96 4.54 -5.14
N SER A 83 1.14 4.36 -6.44
CA SER A 83 1.21 5.46 -7.43
C SER A 83 -0.03 5.54 -8.32
N GLY A 84 -0.85 4.48 -8.32
CA GLY A 84 -2.13 4.40 -9.00
C GLY A 84 -3.33 4.60 -8.06
N ASP A 85 -4.42 3.91 -8.37
CA ASP A 85 -5.67 3.97 -7.61
C ASP A 85 -6.10 2.58 -7.12
N LEU A 86 -6.09 2.42 -5.81
CA LEU A 86 -6.53 1.24 -5.06
C LEU A 86 -7.80 1.53 -4.24
N SER A 87 -8.52 2.61 -4.54
CA SER A 87 -9.70 3.06 -3.78
C SER A 87 -10.86 2.08 -3.78
N ALA A 88 -11.01 1.29 -4.84
CA ALA A 88 -12.11 0.33 -4.97
C ALA A 88 -11.97 -0.89 -4.03
N ALA A 89 -10.76 -1.17 -3.53
CA ALA A 89 -10.55 -2.26 -2.58
C ALA A 89 -11.41 -2.02 -1.32
N ALA A 90 -12.22 -3.00 -0.93
CA ALA A 90 -13.15 -2.87 0.19
C ALA A 90 -12.42 -2.55 1.50
N ASN A 91 -11.20 -3.07 1.66
CA ASN A 91 -10.31 -2.73 2.75
C ASN A 91 -8.85 -2.91 2.33
N LEU A 92 -7.98 -2.05 2.87
CA LEU A 92 -6.53 -2.18 2.85
C LEU A 92 -6.03 -2.31 4.28
N SER A 93 -5.34 -3.41 4.58
CA SER A 93 -4.71 -3.62 5.89
C SER A 93 -3.20 -3.52 5.78
N VAL A 94 -2.55 -2.94 6.80
CA VAL A 94 -1.09 -2.88 6.92
C VAL A 94 -0.72 -3.51 8.25
N ALA A 95 -0.10 -4.69 8.19
CA ALA A 95 0.30 -5.44 9.36
C ALA A 95 1.68 -4.99 9.87
N SER A 96 2.10 -5.57 11.00
CA SER A 96 3.44 -5.36 11.55
C SER A 96 4.52 -5.75 10.53
N GLY A 97 5.50 -4.86 10.31
CA GLY A 97 6.55 -5.06 9.30
C GLY A 97 6.15 -4.73 7.86
N GLY A 98 4.88 -4.37 7.63
CA GLY A 98 4.39 -3.81 6.38
C GLY A 98 4.49 -2.28 6.34
N THR A 99 4.75 -1.72 5.16
CA THR A 99 4.75 -0.27 4.91
C THR A 99 3.83 0.06 3.75
N LEU A 100 2.89 0.97 3.96
CA LEU A 100 2.11 1.63 2.92
C LEU A 100 2.69 3.02 2.67
N MET A 101 3.02 3.33 1.43
CA MET A 101 3.50 4.66 1.00
C MET A 101 3.00 5.02 -0.39
N GLY A 102 3.33 6.21 -0.86
CA GLY A 102 3.05 6.66 -2.22
C GLY A 102 2.12 7.86 -2.29
N ALA A 103 1.88 8.34 -3.51
CA ALA A 103 1.11 9.56 -3.79
C ALA A 103 -0.22 9.31 -4.53
N GLY A 104 -0.63 8.04 -4.64
CA GLY A 104 -1.88 7.64 -5.25
C GLY A 104 -3.08 7.68 -4.29
N THR A 105 -4.11 6.91 -4.64
CA THR A 105 -5.34 6.79 -3.86
C THR A 105 -5.49 5.38 -3.31
N VAL A 106 -5.89 5.27 -2.05
CA VAL A 106 -6.29 4.01 -1.41
C VAL A 106 -7.71 4.10 -0.86
N GLY A 107 -8.34 2.95 -0.62
CA GLY A 107 -9.66 2.87 0.00
C GLY A 107 -9.58 3.00 1.53
N THR A 108 -10.62 2.50 2.22
CA THR A 108 -10.58 2.37 3.69
C THR A 108 -9.34 1.59 4.11
N THR A 109 -8.55 2.20 5.00
CA THR A 109 -7.23 1.70 5.36
C THR A 109 -7.11 1.55 6.88
N ARG A 110 -6.66 0.38 7.32
CA ARG A 110 -6.29 0.11 8.73
C ARG A 110 -4.81 -0.23 8.82
N VAL A 111 -4.11 0.45 9.72
CA VAL A 111 -2.71 0.17 10.03
C VAL A 111 -2.61 -0.34 11.45
N SER A 112 -2.13 -1.57 11.57
CA SER A 112 -1.99 -2.26 12.86
C SER A 112 -0.69 -1.90 13.54
N SER A 113 -0.57 -2.32 14.81
CA SER A 113 0.63 -2.10 15.61
C SER A 113 1.90 -2.58 14.89
N GLY A 114 2.92 -1.71 14.82
CA GLY A 114 4.17 -1.98 14.09
C GLY A 114 4.07 -1.89 12.55
N GLY A 115 2.90 -1.60 11.99
CA GLY A 115 2.74 -1.24 10.59
C GLY A 115 3.05 0.23 10.35
N VAL A 116 3.54 0.57 9.16
CA VAL A 116 3.93 1.94 8.80
C VAL A 116 3.00 2.50 7.73
N PHE A 117 2.44 3.68 7.98
CA PHE A 117 1.83 4.53 6.97
C PHE A 117 2.72 5.75 6.71
N ALA A 118 3.34 5.80 5.53
CA ALA A 118 4.20 6.89 5.10
C ALA A 118 3.58 7.58 3.88
N PRO A 119 2.55 8.45 4.06
CA PRO A 119 1.89 9.06 2.91
C PRO A 119 2.84 9.98 2.14
N GLY A 120 2.63 10.06 0.84
CA GLY A 120 3.53 10.73 -0.09
C GLY A 120 4.59 9.80 -0.65
N ASN A 121 5.33 10.27 -1.65
CA ASN A 121 6.32 9.48 -2.38
C ASN A 121 7.73 9.57 -1.77
N GLY A 122 7.83 9.86 -0.47
CA GLY A 122 9.10 10.09 0.23
C GLY A 122 9.65 11.51 0.11
N ALA A 123 8.93 12.43 -0.52
CA ALA A 123 9.27 13.85 -0.54
C ALA A 123 8.30 14.70 0.31
N PRO A 124 8.79 15.71 1.06
CA PRO A 124 7.92 16.66 1.73
C PRO A 124 6.98 17.37 0.75
N GLY A 125 5.77 17.70 1.21
CA GLY A 125 4.75 18.36 0.39
C GLY A 125 4.00 17.44 -0.57
N THR A 126 4.32 16.14 -0.59
CA THR A 126 3.53 15.14 -1.31
C THR A 126 2.51 14.48 -0.40
N SER A 127 1.46 13.91 -0.97
CA SER A 127 0.35 13.37 -0.19
C SER A 127 -0.24 12.10 -0.78
N MET A 128 -0.85 11.28 0.07
CA MET A 128 -1.72 10.17 -0.35
C MET A 128 -3.19 10.52 -0.07
N THR A 129 -4.10 10.12 -0.94
CA THR A 129 -5.54 10.18 -0.67
C THR A 129 -6.05 8.85 -0.11
N VAL A 130 -6.76 8.91 1.02
CA VAL A 130 -7.53 7.80 1.59
C VAL A 130 -9.02 8.09 1.31
N SER A 131 -9.56 7.45 0.28
CA SER A 131 -10.97 7.56 -0.13
C SER A 131 -11.86 6.67 0.73
N GLY A 132 -11.89 6.95 2.04
CA GLY A 132 -12.59 6.16 3.04
C GLY A 132 -12.15 6.53 4.44
N ASN A 133 -12.33 5.60 5.38
CA ASN A 133 -11.84 5.79 6.74
C ASN A 133 -10.36 5.42 6.85
N LEU A 134 -9.64 6.12 7.71
CA LEU A 134 -8.28 5.78 8.12
C LEU A 134 -8.30 5.39 9.60
N LEU A 135 -7.82 4.21 9.93
CA LEU A 135 -7.62 3.78 11.31
C LEU A 135 -6.16 3.46 11.54
N LEU A 136 -5.54 4.20 12.46
CA LEU A 136 -4.20 3.91 12.96
C LEU A 136 -4.35 3.33 14.37
N ASP A 137 -4.08 2.04 14.51
CA ASP A 137 -4.16 1.33 15.79
C ASP A 137 -3.08 1.82 16.77
N PRO A 138 -3.25 1.56 18.09
CA PRO A 138 -2.17 1.77 19.05
C PRO A 138 -0.84 1.13 18.59
N GLY A 139 0.23 1.93 18.54
CA GLY A 139 1.55 1.49 18.09
C GLY A 139 1.74 1.35 16.58
N ALA A 140 0.74 1.71 15.75
CA ALA A 140 0.97 1.98 14.33
C ALA A 140 1.91 3.19 14.17
N ILE A 141 2.63 3.29 13.05
CA ILE A 141 3.58 4.38 12.79
C ILE A 141 3.04 5.24 11.65
N TYR A 142 2.81 6.51 11.92
CA TYR A 142 2.56 7.53 10.89
C TYR A 142 3.86 8.26 10.59
N GLN A 143 4.47 7.97 9.44
CA GLN A 143 5.77 8.52 9.05
C GLN A 143 5.60 9.67 8.05
N VAL A 144 6.11 10.85 8.39
CA VAL A 144 6.02 12.03 7.53
C VAL A 144 7.39 12.55 7.16
N GLN A 145 7.58 12.91 5.89
CA GLN A 145 8.79 13.55 5.40
C GLN A 145 8.63 15.06 5.53
N VAL A 146 9.56 15.69 6.25
CA VAL A 146 9.42 17.10 6.63
C VAL A 146 10.63 17.91 6.19
N ASN A 147 10.37 19.11 5.66
CA ASN A 147 11.34 20.17 5.49
C ASN A 147 10.76 21.48 6.10
N PRO A 148 11.53 22.58 6.16
CA PRO A 148 11.06 23.82 6.79
C PRO A 148 9.79 24.42 6.15
N SER A 149 9.49 24.09 4.90
CA SER A 149 8.37 24.65 4.13
C SER A 149 7.17 23.72 3.97
N ALA A 150 7.34 22.41 4.18
CA ALA A 150 6.35 21.42 3.85
C ALA A 150 6.54 20.11 4.64
N ALA A 151 5.44 19.39 4.80
CA ALA A 151 5.41 18.02 5.30
C ALA A 151 4.63 17.15 4.30
N SER A 152 4.95 15.87 4.20
CA SER A 152 4.05 14.93 3.55
C SER A 152 2.81 14.70 4.42
N SER A 153 1.69 14.36 3.79
CA SER A 153 0.40 14.28 4.48
C SER A 153 -0.56 13.26 3.88
N ALA A 154 -1.56 12.85 4.65
CA ALA A 154 -2.66 12.04 4.13
C ALA A 154 -3.93 12.89 4.08
N THR A 155 -4.66 12.83 2.96
CA THR A 155 -5.99 13.43 2.84
C THR A 155 -7.03 12.33 2.97
N VAL A 156 -7.82 12.37 4.04
CA VAL A 156 -8.84 11.35 4.36
C VAL A 156 -10.22 11.91 4.07
N SER A 157 -10.99 11.26 3.21
CA SER A 157 -12.36 11.71 2.88
C SER A 157 -13.41 11.29 3.91
N GLY A 158 -13.12 10.23 4.69
CA GLY A 158 -13.94 9.77 5.80
C GLY A 158 -13.38 10.18 7.16
N THR A 159 -13.54 9.33 8.15
CA THR A 159 -13.01 9.55 9.51
C THR A 159 -11.57 9.06 9.62
N ALA A 160 -10.68 9.90 10.15
CA ALA A 160 -9.34 9.52 10.57
C ALA A 160 -9.33 9.26 12.09
N THR A 161 -9.23 8.00 12.49
CA THR A 161 -9.11 7.58 13.89
C THR A 161 -7.66 7.29 14.24
N ILE A 162 -7.11 8.04 15.19
CA ILE A 162 -5.73 7.89 15.67
C ILE A 162 -5.79 7.30 17.08
N GLY A 163 -5.71 5.98 17.18
CA GLY A 163 -5.89 5.22 18.44
C GLY A 163 -4.66 5.18 19.35
N GLY A 164 -3.69 6.07 19.19
CA GLY A 164 -2.37 5.98 19.86
C GLY A 164 -1.24 5.55 18.92
N ALA A 165 -1.32 5.98 17.65
CA ALA A 165 -0.23 5.82 16.70
C ALA A 165 0.96 6.72 17.06
N ILE A 166 2.16 6.28 16.70
CA ILE A 166 3.42 7.01 16.85
C ILE A 166 3.61 7.87 15.60
N VAL A 167 3.81 9.18 15.77
CA VAL A 167 4.21 10.07 14.68
C VAL A 167 5.74 10.06 14.58
N ASN A 168 6.25 9.68 13.40
CA ASN A 168 7.67 9.63 13.10
C ASN A 168 8.02 10.67 12.02
N ALA A 169 8.74 11.73 12.39
CA ALA A 169 9.18 12.75 11.44
C ALA A 169 10.55 12.40 10.85
N VAL A 170 10.61 12.26 9.53
CA VAL A 170 11.84 12.06 8.77
C VAL A 170 12.26 13.39 8.16
N TYR A 171 13.33 13.96 8.69
CA TYR A 171 13.89 15.24 8.25
C TYR A 171 14.77 15.01 7.02
N VAL A 172 14.35 15.54 5.88
CA VAL A 172 15.19 15.54 4.66
C VAL A 172 16.26 16.65 4.74
N PRO A 173 17.27 16.72 3.86
CA PRO A 173 18.25 17.80 3.92
C PRO A 173 17.60 19.20 3.85
N GLY A 174 17.91 20.07 4.83
CA GLY A 174 17.33 21.41 4.94
C GLY A 174 17.85 22.20 6.15
N ARG A 175 17.59 23.51 6.19
CA ARG A 175 17.93 24.36 7.34
C ARG A 175 16.77 24.39 8.33
N TYR A 176 16.90 23.63 9.40
CA TYR A 176 15.92 23.58 10.48
C TYR A 176 16.30 24.57 11.57
N ILE A 177 15.33 25.27 12.12
CA ILE A 177 15.52 26.09 13.32
C ILE A 177 15.23 25.18 14.52
N SER A 178 16.24 24.92 15.36
CA SER A 178 16.03 24.26 16.65
C SER A 178 15.50 25.28 17.66
N LYS A 179 14.53 24.88 18.47
CA LYS A 179 14.05 25.65 19.63
C LYS A 179 14.72 25.14 20.91
#